data_AF-A0A6N8NUE2-F1
#
_entry.id   AF-A0A6N8NUE2-F1
#
_cell.length_a   1.000
_cell.length_b   1.000
_cell.length_c   1.000
_cell.angle_alpha   90.00
_cell.angle_beta   90.00
_cell.angle_gamma   90.00
#
_symmetry.space_group_name_H-M   'P 1'
#
loop_
_entity.id
_entity.type
_entity.pdbx_description
1 polymer ?
#
loop_
_entity_poly.entity_id
_entity_poly.type
_entity_poly.pdbx_seq_one_letter_code
_entity_poly.pdbx_strand_id
1 'polypeptide(L)'
;TATNSPLKPTGPDNSDDLLFKKLPSPSKLMTIIGDEIPLISEKQSLSKVLLNDENNELSDGTNFWDKNRQLTTDEIDCYLQKIAANAKNTEVNYPTGFYLSNSNSTYLEIALNDNIKSDPSWPKEVQLFPINTG
;
A
#
# COMPACT_ATOMS: atom_id res chain seq x y z
N THR A 1 29.51 11.00 -50.64
CA THR A 1 28.67 9.80 -50.81
C THR A 1 28.05 9.49 -49.46
N ALA A 2 26.76 9.77 -49.27
CA ALA A 2 26.03 9.49 -48.03
C ALA A 2 25.38 8.12 -48.16
N THR A 3 25.73 7.18 -47.28
CA THR A 3 25.16 5.83 -47.25
C THR A 3 23.83 5.87 -46.51
N ASN A 4 22.73 5.75 -47.24
CA ASN A 4 21.43 5.39 -46.69
C ASN A 4 21.50 3.96 -46.17
N SER A 5 21.64 3.78 -44.86
CA SER A 5 21.34 2.50 -44.23
C SER A 5 19.82 2.36 -44.16
N PRO A 6 19.22 1.27 -44.68
CA PRO A 6 17.80 1.02 -44.47
C PRO A 6 17.58 0.81 -42.97
N LEU A 7 16.61 1.53 -42.40
CA LEU A 7 16.10 1.22 -41.06
C LEU A 7 15.69 -0.24 -41.06
N LYS A 8 16.43 -1.05 -40.30
CA LYS A 8 16.10 -2.44 -40.01
C LYS A 8 14.64 -2.46 -39.53
N PRO A 9 13.77 -3.35 -40.03
CA PRO A 9 12.48 -3.54 -39.38
C PRO A 9 12.78 -4.01 -37.97
N THR A 10 12.47 -3.17 -36.97
CA THR A 10 12.38 -3.64 -35.60
C THR A 10 11.41 -4.83 -35.61
N GLY A 11 11.85 -5.94 -35.02
CA GLY A 11 11.07 -7.17 -34.92
C GLY A 11 9.72 -6.95 -34.20
N PRO A 12 8.94 -8.02 -33.97
CA PRO A 12 7.57 -7.89 -33.47
C PRO A 12 7.53 -6.92 -32.29
N ASP A 13 6.60 -5.99 -32.37
CA ASP A 13 6.47 -4.87 -31.45
C ASP A 13 6.25 -5.44 -30.04
N ASN A 14 7.30 -5.50 -29.22
CA ASN A 14 7.24 -6.03 -27.86
C ASN A 14 6.38 -5.14 -26.92
N SER A 15 5.70 -4.13 -27.47
CA SER A 15 4.75 -3.25 -26.78
C SER A 15 3.58 -4.05 -26.22
N ASP A 16 3.04 -5.00 -26.99
CA ASP A 16 1.99 -5.91 -26.56
C ASP A 16 2.47 -6.77 -25.38
N ASP A 17 3.67 -7.33 -25.46
CA ASP A 17 4.24 -8.19 -24.43
C ASP A 17 4.47 -7.45 -23.09
N LEU A 18 4.77 -6.14 -23.15
CA LEU A 18 4.86 -5.25 -21.98
C LEU A 18 3.47 -4.80 -21.48
N LEU A 19 2.50 -4.63 -22.39
CA LEU A 19 1.10 -4.32 -22.06
C LEU A 19 0.46 -5.51 -21.31
N PHE A 20 0.65 -6.73 -21.83
CA PHE A 20 0.16 -7.98 -21.25
C PHE A 20 0.91 -8.42 -19.98
N LYS A 21 2.13 -7.91 -19.72
CA LYS A 21 2.82 -8.09 -18.42
C LYS A 21 2.43 -7.07 -17.36
N LYS A 22 1.97 -5.87 -17.77
CA LYS A 22 1.44 -4.84 -16.84
C LYS A 22 -0.02 -5.06 -16.43
N LEU A 23 -0.80 -5.79 -17.23
CA LEU A 23 -2.17 -6.16 -16.90
C LEU A 23 -2.31 -7.16 -15.72
N PRO A 24 -1.42 -8.15 -15.51
CA PRO A 24 -1.50 -9.06 -14.37
C PRO A 24 -0.71 -8.62 -13.13
N SER A 25 0.01 -7.49 -13.18
CA SER A 25 0.80 -7.00 -12.04
C SER A 25 0.14 -5.79 -11.38
N PRO A 26 0.19 -5.67 -10.03
CA PRO A 26 -0.32 -4.50 -9.34
C PRO A 26 0.29 -3.20 -9.89
N SER A 27 -0.53 -2.34 -10.50
CA SER A 27 -0.04 -1.16 -11.20
C SER A 27 -0.93 0.06 -11.00
N LYS A 28 -0.32 1.26 -11.08
CA LYS A 28 -1.05 2.54 -10.97
C LYS A 28 -2.15 2.67 -12.02
N LEU A 29 -1.90 2.22 -13.25
CA LEU A 29 -2.89 2.26 -14.32
C LEU A 29 -4.12 1.41 -13.97
N MET A 30 -3.88 0.21 -13.46
CA MET A 30 -4.93 -0.70 -13.00
C MET A 30 -5.75 -0.10 -11.85
N THR A 31 -5.10 0.60 -10.92
CA THR A 31 -5.79 1.36 -9.86
C THR A 31 -6.68 2.46 -10.42
N ILE A 32 -6.22 3.21 -11.43
CA ILE A 32 -6.99 4.29 -12.05
C ILE A 32 -8.22 3.75 -12.77
N ILE A 33 -8.06 2.74 -13.63
CA ILE A 33 -9.17 2.22 -14.44
C ILE A 33 -10.26 1.57 -13.59
N GLY A 34 -9.91 1.00 -12.42
CA GLY A 34 -10.91 0.35 -11.57
C GLY A 34 -11.91 1.31 -10.93
N ASP A 35 -11.63 2.62 -10.90
CA ASP A 35 -12.60 3.60 -10.41
C ASP A 35 -13.78 3.75 -11.39
N GLU A 36 -13.48 3.69 -12.68
CA GLU A 36 -14.45 3.81 -13.80
C GLU A 36 -15.29 2.55 -14.04
N ILE A 37 -14.89 1.41 -13.47
CA ILE A 37 -15.64 0.15 -13.61
C ILE A 37 -17.02 0.29 -12.93
N PRO A 38 -18.14 0.06 -13.62
CA PRO A 38 -19.45 0.23 -13.02
C PRO A 38 -19.87 -0.95 -12.11
N LEU A 39 -19.37 -2.15 -12.41
CA LEU A 39 -19.79 -3.38 -11.71
C LEU A 39 -18.92 -3.66 -10.49
N ILE A 40 -19.56 -3.79 -9.32
CA ILE A 40 -18.87 -4.07 -8.05
C ILE A 40 -18.10 -5.39 -8.10
N SER A 41 -18.66 -6.42 -8.72
CA SER A 41 -18.00 -7.73 -8.85
C SER A 41 -16.69 -7.64 -9.62
N GLU A 42 -16.64 -6.81 -10.67
CA GLU A 42 -15.42 -6.60 -11.46
C GLU A 42 -14.37 -5.82 -10.67
N LYS A 43 -14.78 -4.82 -9.88
CA LYS A 43 -13.89 -4.14 -8.92
C LYS A 43 -13.35 -5.11 -7.88
N GLN A 44 -14.16 -6.03 -7.37
CA GLN A 44 -13.72 -7.04 -6.41
C GLN A 44 -12.68 -7.99 -7.04
N SER A 45 -12.93 -8.47 -8.26
CA SER A 45 -11.94 -9.27 -9.00
C SER A 45 -10.64 -8.49 -9.23
N LEU A 46 -10.73 -7.22 -9.58
CA LEU A 46 -9.56 -6.36 -9.81
C LEU A 46 -8.77 -6.11 -8.51
N SER A 47 -9.45 -6.01 -7.37
CA SER A 47 -8.82 -5.85 -6.06
C SER A 47 -7.99 -7.08 -5.67
N LYS A 48 -8.46 -8.30 -5.98
CA LYS A 48 -7.70 -9.54 -5.75
C LYS A 48 -6.39 -9.57 -6.56
N VAL A 49 -6.44 -9.14 -7.82
CA VAL A 49 -5.25 -9.05 -8.67
C VAL A 49 -4.28 -7.98 -8.15
N LEU A 50 -4.77 -6.82 -7.71
CA LEU A 50 -3.94 -5.76 -7.10
C LEU A 50 -3.27 -6.20 -5.79
N LEU A 51 -3.86 -7.15 -5.06
CA LEU A 51 -3.27 -7.73 -3.85
C LEU A 51 -2.34 -8.91 -4.11
N ASN A 52 -2.22 -9.33 -5.37
CA ASN A 52 -1.54 -10.57 -5.74
C ASN A 52 -2.03 -11.77 -4.91
N ASP A 53 -3.35 -11.86 -4.72
CA ASP A 53 -3.99 -12.92 -3.94
C ASP A 53 -4.06 -14.22 -4.76
N GLU A 54 -2.93 -14.91 -4.84
CA GLU A 54 -2.78 -16.18 -5.56
C GLU A 54 -3.58 -17.33 -4.93
N ASN A 55 -3.86 -17.24 -3.62
CA ASN A 55 -4.53 -18.29 -2.86
C ASN A 55 -6.04 -18.05 -2.65
N ASN A 56 -6.59 -16.94 -3.15
CA ASN A 56 -7.96 -16.52 -2.90
C ASN A 56 -8.31 -16.48 -1.40
N GLU A 57 -7.36 -16.04 -0.58
CA GLU A 57 -7.50 -15.92 0.88
C GLU A 57 -8.22 -14.64 1.28
N LEU A 58 -8.37 -13.68 0.36
CA LEU A 58 -9.10 -12.46 0.63
C LEU A 58 -10.60 -12.68 0.72
N SER A 59 -11.22 -11.89 1.60
CA SER A 59 -12.68 -11.79 1.62
C SER A 59 -13.20 -11.37 0.25
N ASP A 60 -14.22 -12.10 -0.24
CA ASP A 60 -14.94 -11.82 -1.49
C ASP A 60 -15.53 -10.40 -1.56
N GLY A 61 -15.59 -9.69 -0.42
CA GLY A 61 -16.07 -8.31 -0.35
C GLY A 61 -15.04 -7.22 -0.67
N THR A 62 -13.74 -7.55 -0.81
CA THR A 62 -12.69 -6.52 -0.92
C THR A 62 -12.86 -5.67 -2.17
N ASN A 63 -13.09 -4.36 -1.99
CA ASN A 63 -13.22 -3.39 -3.07
C ASN A 63 -12.39 -2.14 -2.75
N PHE A 64 -11.25 -1.98 -3.43
CA PHE A 64 -10.35 -0.85 -3.18
C PHE A 64 -10.94 0.53 -3.47
N TRP A 65 -11.97 0.61 -4.31
CA TRP A 65 -12.63 1.85 -4.70
C TRP A 65 -13.89 2.15 -3.89
N ASP A 66 -14.22 1.32 -2.88
CA ASP A 66 -15.28 1.66 -1.94
C ASP A 66 -14.82 2.81 -1.01
N LYS A 67 -15.55 3.92 -1.07
CA LYS A 67 -15.27 5.13 -0.27
C LYS A 67 -15.55 4.93 1.22
N ASN A 68 -16.30 3.89 1.58
CA ASN A 68 -16.62 3.56 2.97
C ASN A 68 -15.72 2.45 3.54
N ARG A 69 -14.73 1.99 2.77
CA ARG A 69 -13.83 0.94 3.21
C ARG A 69 -12.89 1.45 4.30
N GLN A 70 -12.73 0.65 5.35
CA GLN A 70 -11.65 0.84 6.33
C GLN A 70 -10.30 0.47 5.69
N LEU A 71 -9.33 1.38 5.78
CA LEU A 71 -7.97 1.09 5.34
C LEU A 71 -7.33 0.02 6.21
N THR A 72 -6.50 -0.84 5.60
CA THR A 72 -5.74 -1.85 6.33
C THR A 72 -4.55 -1.23 7.04
N THR A 73 -4.02 -1.94 8.04
CA THR A 73 -2.78 -1.57 8.75
C THR A 73 -1.64 -1.28 7.78
N ASP A 74 -1.42 -2.16 6.79
CA ASP A 74 -0.32 -2.03 5.84
C ASP A 74 -0.50 -0.87 4.85
N GLU A 75 -1.74 -0.57 4.45
CA GLU A 75 -2.02 0.61 3.64
C GLU A 75 -1.68 1.89 4.41
N ILE A 76 -2.13 2.00 5.67
CA ILE A 76 -1.85 3.14 6.54
C ILE A 76 -0.34 3.30 6.76
N ASP A 77 0.37 2.22 7.11
CA ASP A 77 1.81 2.24 7.32
C ASP A 77 2.55 2.70 6.05
N CYS A 78 2.26 2.08 4.90
CA CYS A 78 2.89 2.42 3.63
C CYS A 78 2.70 3.89 3.25
N TYR A 79 1.50 4.45 3.47
CA TYR A 79 1.24 5.88 3.19
C TYR A 79 1.96 6.80 4.18
N LEU A 80 1.89 6.51 5.48
CA LEU A 80 2.49 7.36 6.49
C LEU A 80 4.03 7.35 6.44
N GLN A 81 4.65 6.20 6.17
CA GLN A 81 6.10 6.12 5.98
C GLN A 81 6.57 6.94 4.77
N LYS A 82 5.80 6.95 3.67
CA LYS A 82 6.09 7.82 2.52
C LYS A 82 5.97 9.31 2.86
N ILE A 83 5.02 9.68 3.72
CA ILE A 83 4.86 11.06 4.18
C ILE A 83 6.06 11.42 5.08
N ALA A 84 6.42 10.56 6.03
CA ALA A 84 7.53 10.77 6.95
C ALA A 84 8.87 10.90 6.23
N ALA A 85 9.12 10.08 5.20
CA ALA A 85 10.32 10.17 4.37
C ALA A 85 10.51 11.56 3.70
N ASN A 86 9.43 12.33 3.54
CA ASN A 86 9.45 13.69 2.99
C ASN A 86 9.30 14.79 4.06
N ALA A 87 8.98 14.43 5.30
CA ALA A 87 8.88 15.35 6.42
C ALA A 87 10.22 15.40 7.18
N LYS A 88 10.66 16.60 7.56
CA LYS A 88 11.82 16.71 8.47
C LYS A 88 11.36 16.45 9.90
N ASN A 89 12.16 15.72 10.67
CA ASN A 89 11.97 15.54 12.12
C ASN A 89 10.64 14.85 12.46
N THR A 90 10.30 13.77 11.77
CA THR A 90 9.09 12.97 11.99
C THR A 90 9.37 11.49 11.82
N GLU A 91 9.00 10.70 12.83
CA GLU A 91 9.04 9.23 12.81
C GLU A 91 7.62 8.68 12.93
N VAL A 92 7.33 7.63 12.15
CA VAL A 92 6.03 6.95 12.13
C VAL A 92 6.19 5.59 12.77
N ASN A 93 5.40 5.35 13.81
CA ASN A 93 5.29 4.06 14.46
C ASN A 93 4.31 3.17 13.70
N TYR A 94 4.54 1.86 13.73
CA TYR A 94 3.67 0.91 13.03
C TYR A 94 2.23 1.00 13.57
N PRO A 95 1.20 1.09 12.70
CA PRO A 95 -0.20 1.17 13.13
C PRO A 95 -0.58 -0.03 14.00
N THR A 96 -1.29 0.24 15.10
CA THR A 96 -1.65 -0.81 16.07
C THR A 96 -3.06 -0.60 16.64
N GLY A 97 -3.63 -1.65 17.22
CA GLY A 97 -4.86 -1.55 18.00
C GLY A 97 -4.64 -0.77 19.28
N PHE A 98 -5.68 -0.16 19.85
CA PHE A 98 -5.55 0.50 21.16
C PHE A 98 -5.58 -0.53 22.29
N TYR A 99 -6.57 -1.41 22.27
CA TYR A 99 -6.83 -2.36 23.34
C TYR A 99 -5.96 -3.62 23.20
N LEU A 100 -5.29 -3.98 24.30
CA LEU A 100 -4.68 -5.29 24.44
C LEU A 100 -5.68 -6.22 25.13
N SER A 101 -6.10 -7.28 24.43
CA SER A 101 -7.07 -8.24 24.96
C SER A 101 -6.62 -8.84 26.29
N ASN A 102 -7.53 -8.91 27.26
CA ASN A 102 -7.30 -9.47 28.60
C ASN A 102 -6.18 -8.77 29.40
N SER A 103 -5.90 -7.49 29.13
CA SER A 103 -4.92 -6.69 29.88
C SER A 103 -5.53 -5.35 30.33
N ASN A 104 -4.99 -4.79 31.41
CA ASN A 104 -5.28 -3.42 31.83
C ASN A 104 -4.40 -2.38 31.09
N SER A 105 -3.43 -2.84 30.29
CA SER A 105 -2.55 -1.98 29.49
C SER A 105 -3.04 -1.85 28.05
N THR A 106 -2.53 -0.84 27.36
CA THR A 106 -2.79 -0.61 25.92
C THR A 106 -1.54 -0.86 25.08
N TYR A 107 -1.68 -1.14 23.79
CA TYR A 107 -0.51 -1.21 22.91
C TYR A 107 0.23 0.12 22.82
N LEU A 108 -0.50 1.25 22.93
CA LEU A 108 0.12 2.59 22.97
C LEU A 108 1.00 2.74 24.21
N GLU A 109 0.50 2.34 25.38
CA GLU A 109 1.29 2.39 26.62
C GLU A 109 2.55 1.53 26.51
N ILE A 110 2.44 0.33 25.96
CA ILE A 110 3.60 -0.56 25.74
C ILE A 110 4.62 0.12 24.82
N ALA A 111 4.17 0.62 23.66
CA ALA A 111 5.06 1.28 22.70
C ALA A 111 5.77 2.51 23.28
N LEU A 112 5.06 3.35 24.03
CA LEU A 112 5.63 4.52 24.70
C LEU A 112 6.67 4.10 25.75
N ASN A 113 6.35 3.10 26.58
CA ASN A 113 7.24 2.63 27.63
C ASN A 113 8.51 1.99 27.06
N ASP A 114 8.40 1.24 25.97
CA ASP A 114 9.55 0.58 25.35
C ASP A 114 10.50 1.61 24.70
N ASN A 115 9.97 2.67 24.08
CA ASN A 115 10.77 3.77 23.53
C ASN A 115 11.47 4.58 24.64
N ILE A 116 10.78 4.91 25.74
CA ILE A 116 11.38 5.66 26.86
C ILE A 116 12.44 4.83 27.59
N LYS A 117 12.19 3.53 27.78
CA LYS A 117 13.16 2.62 28.42
C LYS A 117 14.40 2.42 27.57
N SER A 118 14.26 2.36 26.25
CA SER A 118 15.39 2.18 25.34
C SER A 118 16.23 3.45 25.19
N ASP A 119 15.61 4.63 25.19
CA ASP A 119 16.29 5.92 25.13
C ASP A 119 15.61 6.97 26.04
N PRO A 120 16.20 7.32 27.21
CA PRO A 120 15.65 8.34 28.10
C PRO A 120 15.56 9.75 27.51
N SER A 121 16.23 10.01 26.37
CA SER A 121 16.16 11.26 25.62
C SER A 121 15.12 11.25 24.50
N TRP A 122 14.38 10.15 24.35
CA TRP A 122 13.25 10.05 23.44
C TRP A 122 12.06 10.89 23.96
N PRO A 123 11.26 11.52 23.07
CA PRO A 123 11.43 11.55 21.62
C PRO A 123 12.35 12.68 21.15
N LYS A 124 13.19 12.38 20.15
CA LYS A 124 14.07 13.35 19.48
C LYS A 124 13.38 14.07 18.32
N GLU A 125 12.38 13.42 17.74
CA GLU A 125 11.59 13.89 16.61
C GLU A 125 10.09 13.83 16.91
N VAL A 126 9.25 14.41 16.06
CA VAL A 126 7.79 14.25 16.19
C VAL A 126 7.43 12.79 15.95
N GLN A 127 6.64 12.20 16.85
CA GLN A 127 6.25 10.79 16.80
C GLN A 127 4.79 10.66 16.39
N LEU A 128 4.52 9.94 15.30
CA LEU A 128 3.17 9.62 14.89
C LEU A 128 2.83 8.19 15.32
N PHE A 129 1.70 8.03 16.01
CA PHE A 129 1.15 6.74 16.45
C PHE A 129 -0.24 6.56 15.84
N PRO A 130 -0.37 5.80 14.74
CA PRO A 130 -1.67 5.47 14.18
C PRO A 130 -2.35 4.39 15.05
N ILE A 131 -3.45 4.75 15.71
CA ILE A 131 -4.14 3.89 16.66
C ILE A 131 -5.54 3.54 16.13
N ASN A 132 -5.81 2.24 16.02
CA ASN A 132 -7.15 1.71 15.74
C ASN A 132 -7.88 1.41 17.06
N THR A 133 -9.08 1.96 17.25
CA THR A 133 -9.88 1.79 18.47
C THR A 133 -10.96 0.70 18.36
N GLY A 134 -11.01 -0.05 17.25
CA GLY A 134 -12.11 -0.95 16.93
C GLY A 134 -13.05 -0.36 15.89
#